data_AF-A0A355WJQ9-F1
#
_entry.id   AF-A0A355WJQ9-F1
#
_cell.length_a   1.000
_cell.length_b   1.000
_cell.length_c   1.000
_cell.angle_alpha   90.00
_cell.angle_beta   90.00
_cell.angle_gamma   90.00
#
_symmetry.space_group_name_H-M   'P 1'
#
loop_
_entity.id
_entity.type
_entity.pdbx_description
1 polymer ?
#
loop_
_entity_poly.entity_id
_entity_poly.type
_entity_poly.pdbx_seq_one_letter_code
_entity_poly.pdbx_strand_id
1 'polypeptide(L)' 'RAFWSRVIEAGKQEEGDLLQAIDLMQRHGTLAQTRAEALGWAEKAKAAVERLPSSELRDLLVGLADYVVARVV' A
#
# COMPACT_ATOMS: atom_id res chain seq x y z
N ARG A 1 -22.42 2.75 -6.68
CA ARG A 1 -22.63 1.36 -6.20
C ARG A 1 -22.75 0.36 -7.35
N ALA A 2 -23.60 0.60 -8.36
CA ALA A 2 -23.78 -0.31 -9.50
C ALA A 2 -22.48 -0.71 -10.22
N PHE A 3 -21.54 0.23 -10.40
CA PHE A 3 -20.22 -0.06 -10.99
C PHE A 3 -19.47 -1.18 -10.25
N TRP A 4 -19.23 -1.03 -8.95
CA TRP A 4 -18.48 -2.01 -8.15
C TRP A 4 -19.19 -3.37 -8.06
N SER A 5 -20.52 -3.39 -7.95
CA SER A 5 -21.26 -4.66 -8.01
C SER A 5 -21.12 -5.36 -9.37
N ARG A 6 -21.02 -4.63 -10.48
CA ARG A 6 -20.80 -5.24 -11.80
C ARG A 6 -19.36 -5.76 -11.94
N VAL A 7 -18.36 -4.92 -11.68
CA VAL A 7 -16.95 -5.21 -12.02
C VAL A 7 -16.20 -6.07 -11.01
N ILE A 8 -16.65 -6.08 -9.73
CA ILE A 8 -16.04 -6.89 -8.65
C ILE A 8 -16.97 -8.03 -8.24
N GLU A 9 -18.18 -7.73 -7.76
CA GLU A 9 -19.09 -8.75 -7.20
C GLU A 9 -19.56 -9.75 -8.27
N ALA A 10 -19.93 -9.28 -9.46
CA ALA A 10 -20.29 -10.13 -10.59
C ALA A 10 -19.12 -10.47 -11.54
N GLY A 11 -17.94 -9.86 -11.35
CA GLY A 11 -16.77 -10.07 -12.20
C GLY A 11 -16.94 -9.68 -13.69
N LYS A 12 -17.95 -8.89 -14.03
CA LYS A 12 -18.25 -8.50 -15.42
C LYS A 12 -17.53 -7.22 -15.78
N GLN A 13 -16.44 -7.34 -16.53
CA GLN A 13 -15.60 -6.22 -16.96
C GLN A 13 -15.70 -5.99 -18.46
N GLU A 14 -15.68 -4.72 -18.85
CA GLU A 14 -15.71 -4.21 -20.21
C GLU A 14 -14.51 -3.29 -20.47
N GLU A 15 -14.25 -2.97 -21.73
CA GLU A 15 -13.19 -2.04 -22.09
C GLU A 15 -13.39 -0.68 -21.40
N GLY A 16 -12.34 -0.16 -20.76
CA GLY A 16 -12.38 1.10 -20.03
C GLY A 16 -12.73 1.00 -18.54
N ASP A 17 -13.23 -0.14 -18.04
CA ASP A 17 -13.57 -0.29 -16.61
C ASP A 17 -12.37 -0.10 -15.69
N LEU A 18 -11.17 -0.55 -16.10
CA LEU A 18 -9.94 -0.34 -15.34
C LEU A 18 -9.61 1.15 -15.21
N LEU A 19 -9.72 1.91 -16.30
CA LEU A 19 -9.48 3.37 -16.29
C LEU A 19 -10.50 4.08 -15.41
N GLN A 20 -11.77 3.67 -15.49
CA GLN A 20 -12.82 4.21 -14.61
C GLN A 20 -12.55 3.88 -13.14
N ALA A 21 -12.11 2.65 -12.81
CA ALA A 21 -11.76 2.27 -11.45
C ALA A 21 -10.60 3.11 -10.90
N ILE A 22 -9.54 3.31 -11.71
CA ILE A 22 -8.39 4.15 -11.34
C ILE A 22 -8.83 5.60 -11.11
N ASP A 23 -9.64 6.17 -12.00
CA ASP A 23 -10.18 7.53 -11.85
C ASP A 23 -11.05 7.67 -10.58
N LEU A 24 -11.90 6.70 -10.28
CA LEU A 24 -12.67 6.69 -9.02
C LEU A 24 -11.76 6.63 -7.79
N MET A 25 -10.73 5.79 -7.81
CA MET A 25 -9.75 5.71 -6.72
C MET A 25 -8.96 7.01 -6.54
N GLN A 26 -8.57 7.66 -7.64
CA GLN A 26 -7.91 8.97 -7.62
C GLN A 26 -8.84 10.07 -7.07
N ARG A 27 -10.09 10.14 -7.54
CA ARG A 27 -11.10 11.10 -7.08
C ARG A 27 -11.36 11.02 -5.58
N HIS A 28 -11.34 9.80 -5.03
CA HIS A 28 -11.51 9.59 -3.59
C HIS A 28 -10.19 9.58 -2.81
N GLY A 29 -9.06 9.80 -3.48
CA GLY A 29 -7.73 9.84 -2.86
C GLY A 29 -7.28 8.52 -2.25
N THR A 30 -7.87 7.38 -2.63
CA THR A 30 -7.60 6.10 -1.97
C THR A 30 -6.21 5.57 -2.28
N LEU A 31 -5.67 5.82 -3.48
CA LEU A 31 -4.29 5.43 -3.83
C LEU A 31 -3.26 6.15 -2.93
N ALA A 32 -3.46 7.44 -2.66
CA ALA A 32 -2.60 8.21 -1.79
C ALA A 32 -2.72 7.75 -0.32
N GLN A 33 -3.93 7.44 0.14
CA GLN A 33 -4.17 6.88 1.48
C GLN A 33 -3.50 5.52 1.65
N THR A 34 -3.66 4.60 0.70
CA THR A 34 -3.00 3.28 0.72
C THR A 34 -1.47 3.42 0.77
N ARG A 35 -0.90 4.36 0.00
CA ARG A 35 0.54 4.66 0.04
C ARG A 35 0.96 5.16 1.43
N ALA A 36 0.24 6.11 2.00
CA ALA A 36 0.54 6.64 3.33
C ALA A 36 0.45 5.56 4.41
N GLU A 37 -0.53 4.67 4.32
CA GLU A 37 -0.66 3.51 5.21
C GLU A 37 0.55 2.57 5.10
N ALA A 38 0.99 2.25 3.88
CA ALA A 38 2.17 1.40 3.66
C ALA A 38 3.43 1.99 4.29
N LEU A 39 3.67 3.29 4.10
CA LEU A 39 4.78 4.01 4.74
C LEU A 39 4.65 4.02 6.27
N GLY A 40 3.44 4.26 6.78
CA GLY A 40 3.18 4.21 8.22
C GLY A 40 3.43 2.85 8.85
N TRP A 41 3.19 1.75 8.13
CA TRP A 41 3.52 0.41 8.60
C TRP A 41 5.02 0.12 8.59
N ALA A 42 5.77 0.60 7.60
CA ALA A 42 7.22 0.51 7.60
C ALA A 42 7.82 1.23 8.82
N GLU A 43 7.36 2.44 9.12
CA GLU A 43 7.82 3.19 10.30
C GLU A 43 7.46 2.50 11.63
N LYS A 44 6.25 1.93 11.74
CA LYS A 44 5.87 1.12 12.91
C LYS A 44 6.78 -0.10 13.09
N ALA A 45 7.15 -0.77 12.00
CA ALA A 45 8.04 -1.92 12.04
C ALA A 45 9.45 -1.52 12.52
N LYS A 46 9.99 -0.42 11.97
CA LYS A 46 11.28 0.15 12.39
C LYS A 46 11.29 0.50 13.87
N ALA A 47 10.30 1.27 14.33
CA ALA A 47 10.15 1.64 15.74
C ALA A 47 10.02 0.41 16.67
N ALA A 48 9.40 -0.67 16.20
CA ALA A 48 9.29 -1.90 16.98
C ALA A 48 10.66 -2.61 17.12
N VAL A 49 11.44 -2.66 16.03
CA VAL A 49 12.76 -3.32 15.95
C VAL A 49 13.85 -2.54 16.68
N GLU A 50 13.80 -1.21 16.65
CA GLU A 50 14.79 -0.34 17.31
C GLU A 50 14.87 -0.52 18.84
N ARG A 51 13.82 -1.09 19.46
CA ARG A 51 13.81 -1.44 20.90
C ARG A 51 14.69 -2.63 21.25
N LEU A 52 15.17 -3.38 20.25
CA LEU A 52 16.07 -4.51 20.44
C LEU A 52 17.53 -4.05 20.57
N PRO A 53 18.39 -4.82 21.28
CA PRO A 53 19.82 -4.54 21.33
C PRO A 53 20.44 -4.42 19.93
N SER A 54 21.44 -3.55 19.80
CA SER A 54 22.14 -3.35 18.54
C SER A 54 22.83 -4.62 18.05
N SER A 55 22.54 -5.00 16.81
CA SER A 55 23.14 -6.13 16.11
C SER A 55 22.99 -5.94 14.61
N GLU A 56 23.83 -6.63 13.83
CA GLU A 56 23.73 -6.64 12.37
C GLU A 56 22.34 -7.07 11.88
N LEU A 57 21.75 -8.09 12.51
CA LEU A 57 20.40 -8.55 12.15
C LEU A 57 19.33 -7.48 12.40
N ARG A 58 19.44 -6.72 13.49
CA ARG A 58 18.52 -5.61 13.77
C ARG A 58 18.59 -4.58 12.65
N ASP A 59 19.79 -4.20 12.22
CA ASP A 59 19.99 -3.19 11.19
C ASP A 59 19.49 -3.69 9.82
N LEU A 60 19.67 -4.98 9.51
CA LEU A 60 19.10 -5.62 8.32
C LEU A 60 17.56 -5.59 8.31
N LEU A 61 16.91 -5.83 9.45
CA LEU A 61 15.45 -5.77 9.56
C LEU A 61 14.90 -4.35 9.36
N VAL A 62 15.62 -3.33 9.85
CA VAL A 62 15.30 -1.92 9.57
C VAL A 62 15.42 -1.63 8.07
N GLY A 63 16.54 -2.00 7.45
CA GLY A 63 16.75 -1.81 6.01
C GLY A 63 15.73 -2.56 5.15
N LEU A 64 15.27 -3.74 5.59
CA LEU A 64 14.21 -4.49 4.92
C LEU A 64 12.88 -3.73 4.92
N ALA A 65 12.52 -3.08 6.04
CA ALA A 65 11.30 -2.28 6.11
C ALA A 65 11.32 -1.11 5.12
N ASP A 66 12.47 -0.43 4.98
CA ASP A 66 12.65 0.64 3.99
C ASP A 66 12.59 0.11 2.55
N TYR A 67 13.24 -1.03 2.28
CA TYR A 67 13.27 -1.64 0.95
C TYR A 67 11.88 -2.01 0.43
N VAL A 68 11.00 -2.56 1.28
CA VAL A 68 9.66 -2.99 0.87
C VAL A 68 8.83 -1.84 0.28
N VAL A 69 8.97 -0.63 0.82
CA VAL A 69 8.23 0.57 0.41
C VAL A 69 8.98 1.47 -0.58
N ALA A 70 10.26 1.20 -0.87
CA ALA A 70 11.10 2.05 -1.72
C ALA A 70 10.52 2.35 -3.12
N ARG A 71 9.70 1.44 -3.68
CA ARG A 71 9.07 1.59 -5.00
C ARG A 71 7.94 2.61 -5.04
N VAL A 72 7.46 3.05 -3.87
CA VAL A 72 6.35 3.98 -3.75
C VAL A 72 6.78 5.27 -3.07
N VAL A 73 8.08 5.52 -2.83
CA VAL A 73 8.57 6.80 -2.26
C VAL A 73 8.84 7.82 -3.36
#